data_AF-A0A661CUW1-F1
#
_entry.id   AF-A0A661CUW1-F1
#
_cell.length_a   1.000
_cell.length_b   1.000
_cell.length_c   1.000
_cell.angle_alpha   90.00
_cell.angle_beta   90.00
_cell.angle_gamma   90.00
#
_symmetry.space_group_name_H-M   'P 1'
#
loop_
_entity.id
_entity.type
_entity.pdbx_description
1 polymer ?
#
loop_
_entity_poly.entity_id
_entity_poly.type
_entity_poly.pdbx_seq_one_letter_code
_entity_poly.pdbx_strand_id
1 'polypeptide(L)'
;MSATTQFEAKVLARQNFCLESILNKFSLAVKTSFDFESIEDLKFIQIQSKGGTEIPYSGWSTGTKQVILTMTPLFKLNTDESIILVDEPERSLYPDIQTEIINDYKSAAPKAQFFFATHSPLIASAFEPWEIVELKFNEQGTVYQEKYYKGERHVDNYFIDPRYLRWDVILMRVFDLGIEGNEKFRNRALTKAARLETVLSKLRAENQMDTFEAQKMWADYLKLATKLAWRLDGYEED
;
A
#
# COMPACT_ATOMS: atom_id res chain seq x y z
N MET A 1 -41.61 -12.14 -5.65
CA MET A 1 -40.60 -11.16 -6.11
C MET A 1 -39.93 -11.74 -7.34
N SER A 2 -39.79 -10.98 -8.43
CA SER A 2 -39.16 -11.47 -9.66
C SER A 2 -37.64 -11.61 -9.46
N ALA A 3 -36.98 -12.46 -10.25
CA ALA A 3 -35.52 -12.65 -10.17
C ALA A 3 -34.74 -11.34 -10.42
N THR A 4 -35.31 -10.43 -11.20
CA THR A 4 -34.76 -9.09 -11.49
C THR A 4 -34.69 -8.21 -10.23
N THR A 5 -35.76 -8.18 -9.43
CA THR A 5 -35.81 -7.38 -8.18
C THR A 5 -34.81 -7.89 -7.13
N GLN A 6 -34.54 -9.20 -7.12
CA GLN A 6 -33.56 -9.78 -6.19
C GLN A 6 -32.11 -9.53 -6.62
N PHE A 7 -31.85 -9.40 -7.93
CA PHE A 7 -30.54 -9.02 -8.48
C PHE A 7 -30.22 -7.55 -8.19
N GLU A 8 -31.14 -6.65 -8.47
CA GLU A 8 -30.99 -5.20 -8.22
C GLU A 8 -30.75 -4.91 -6.73
N ALA A 9 -31.52 -5.54 -5.83
CA ALA A 9 -31.32 -5.39 -4.39
C ALA A 9 -29.95 -5.90 -3.89
N LYS A 10 -29.44 -7.00 -4.46
CA LYS A 10 -28.09 -7.51 -4.14
C LYS A 10 -26.99 -6.58 -4.65
N VAL A 11 -27.17 -6.02 -5.84
CA VAL A 11 -26.24 -5.04 -6.41
C VAL A 11 -26.21 -3.81 -5.51
N LEU A 12 -27.35 -3.22 -5.17
CA LEU A 12 -27.45 -2.04 -4.31
C LEU A 12 -26.80 -2.24 -2.93
N ALA A 13 -27.06 -3.39 -2.29
CA ALA A 13 -26.45 -3.73 -1.01
C ALA A 13 -24.92 -3.82 -1.09
N ARG A 14 -24.38 -4.39 -2.19
CA ARG A 14 -22.94 -4.46 -2.43
C ARG A 14 -22.34 -3.07 -2.64
N GLN A 15 -23.02 -2.21 -3.41
CA GLN A 15 -22.56 -0.84 -3.67
C GLN A 15 -22.38 -0.07 -2.36
N ASN A 16 -23.42 -0.09 -1.50
CA ASN A 16 -23.39 0.60 -0.21
C ASN A 16 -22.27 0.06 0.68
N PHE A 17 -22.14 -1.26 0.77
CA PHE A 17 -21.10 -1.89 1.59
C PHE A 17 -19.69 -1.51 1.14
N CYS A 18 -19.39 -1.56 -0.16
CA CYS A 18 -18.05 -1.26 -0.66
C CYS A 18 -17.68 0.21 -0.47
N LEU A 19 -18.62 1.12 -0.74
CA LEU A 19 -18.38 2.56 -0.60
C LEU A 19 -18.28 2.98 0.87
N GLU A 20 -19.08 2.41 1.76
CA GLU A 20 -18.93 2.61 3.21
C GLU A 20 -17.60 2.04 3.72
N SER A 21 -17.22 0.84 3.28
CA SER A 21 -15.96 0.20 3.68
C SER A 21 -14.78 1.10 3.38
N ILE A 22 -14.71 1.66 2.16
CA ILE A 22 -13.59 2.52 1.80
C ILE A 22 -13.65 3.90 2.48
N LEU A 23 -14.83 4.52 2.59
CA LEU A 23 -14.96 5.83 3.24
C LEU A 23 -14.64 5.77 4.74
N ASN A 24 -14.90 4.63 5.39
CA ASN A 24 -14.52 4.42 6.78
C ASN A 24 -13.00 4.54 7.01
N LYS A 25 -12.18 4.20 6.00
CA LYS A 25 -10.71 4.35 6.03
C LYS A 25 -10.30 5.83 6.06
N PHE A 26 -11.12 6.71 5.52
CA PHE A 26 -10.95 8.17 5.59
C PHE A 26 -11.61 8.79 6.83
N SER A 27 -12.16 7.99 7.74
CA SER A 27 -13.02 8.47 8.83
C SER A 27 -14.25 9.25 8.36
N LEU A 28 -14.77 8.84 7.20
CA LEU A 28 -15.96 9.39 6.55
C LEU A 28 -17.08 8.36 6.55
N ALA A 29 -18.31 8.86 6.46
CA ALA A 29 -19.50 8.06 6.27
C ALA A 29 -20.36 8.68 5.18
N VAL A 30 -21.25 7.87 4.62
CA VAL A 30 -22.24 8.32 3.66
C VAL A 30 -23.50 8.74 4.42
N LYS A 31 -24.10 9.86 4.01
CA LYS A 31 -25.29 10.41 4.67
C LYS A 31 -26.61 9.79 4.18
N THR A 32 -26.70 9.38 2.91
CA THR A 32 -27.92 8.82 2.30
C THR A 32 -27.68 7.45 1.70
N SER A 33 -28.64 6.53 1.88
CA SER A 33 -28.67 5.25 1.15
C SER A 33 -28.61 5.52 -0.34
N PHE A 34 -27.65 4.92 -1.05
CA PHE A 34 -27.46 5.18 -2.46
C PHE A 34 -28.54 4.48 -3.28
N ASP A 35 -29.10 5.22 -4.24
CA ASP A 35 -29.84 4.69 -5.38
C ASP A 35 -29.36 5.44 -6.61
N PHE A 36 -28.37 4.88 -7.31
CA PHE A 36 -27.73 5.54 -8.46
C PHE A 36 -28.54 5.26 -9.74
N GLU A 37 -29.45 6.16 -10.09
CA GLU A 37 -30.23 6.08 -11.34
C GLU A 37 -29.44 6.72 -12.51
N SER A 38 -28.75 7.85 -12.27
CA SER A 38 -28.07 8.69 -13.28
C SER A 38 -26.57 8.93 -12.96
N ILE A 39 -25.75 9.41 -13.91
CA ILE A 39 -24.35 9.78 -13.62
C ILE A 39 -24.31 11.13 -12.90
N GLU A 40 -25.35 11.94 -13.12
CA GLU A 40 -25.60 13.20 -12.44
C GLU A 40 -25.78 12.98 -10.93
N ASP A 41 -26.24 11.80 -10.50
CA ASP A 41 -26.38 11.38 -9.09
C ASP A 41 -25.04 11.35 -8.34
N LEU A 42 -23.90 11.25 -9.06
CA LEU A 42 -22.57 11.39 -8.48
C LEU A 42 -22.36 12.75 -7.81
N LYS A 43 -23.03 13.81 -8.32
CA LYS A 43 -22.99 15.15 -7.73
C LYS A 43 -23.72 15.21 -6.38
N PHE A 44 -24.49 14.20 -6.04
CA PHE A 44 -25.33 14.14 -4.85
C PHE A 44 -24.79 13.19 -3.78
N ILE A 45 -23.59 12.61 -3.98
CA ILE A 45 -22.91 11.89 -2.91
C ILE A 45 -22.64 12.88 -1.77
N GLN A 46 -23.40 12.72 -0.69
CA GLN A 46 -23.21 13.49 0.54
C GLN A 46 -22.40 12.65 1.52
N ILE A 47 -21.19 13.12 1.79
CA ILE A 47 -20.35 12.54 2.84
C ILE A 47 -20.46 13.37 4.12
N GLN A 48 -20.24 12.70 5.24
CA GLN A 48 -20.17 13.31 6.55
C GLN A 48 -18.97 12.76 7.31
N SER A 49 -18.52 13.52 8.30
CA SER A 49 -17.61 12.99 9.31
C SER A 49 -18.29 11.87 10.11
N LYS A 50 -17.52 11.02 10.78
CA LYS A 50 -18.07 10.05 11.75
C LYS A 50 -18.94 10.69 12.85
N GLY A 51 -18.74 11.99 13.12
CA GLY A 51 -19.58 12.77 14.05
C GLY A 51 -20.88 13.31 13.46
N GLY A 52 -21.22 12.97 12.21
CA GLY A 52 -22.45 13.40 11.54
C GLY A 52 -22.40 14.83 10.96
N THR A 53 -21.22 15.45 10.93
CA THR A 53 -21.06 16.76 10.29
C THR A 53 -20.92 16.58 8.78
N GLU A 54 -21.86 17.11 8.02
CA GLU A 54 -21.80 17.10 6.55
C GLU A 54 -20.57 17.87 6.05
N ILE A 55 -19.87 17.28 5.07
CA ILE A 55 -18.67 17.88 4.48
C ILE A 55 -18.98 18.28 3.04
N PRO A 56 -18.97 19.58 2.71
CA PRO A 56 -19.21 20.04 1.36
C PRO A 56 -18.12 19.53 0.41
N TYR A 57 -18.44 19.38 -0.89
CA TYR A 57 -17.49 18.89 -1.90
C TYR A 57 -16.16 19.66 -1.94
N SER A 58 -16.19 20.97 -1.65
CA SER A 58 -14.98 21.80 -1.54
C SER A 58 -14.06 21.37 -0.39
N GLY A 59 -14.60 20.75 0.66
CA GLY A 59 -13.88 20.23 1.81
C GLY A 59 -13.37 18.79 1.64
N TRP A 60 -13.65 18.13 0.51
CA TRP A 60 -13.16 16.77 0.29
C TRP A 60 -11.67 16.78 -0.04
N SER A 61 -10.92 15.88 0.58
CA SER A 61 -9.52 15.64 0.23
C SER A 61 -9.39 15.14 -1.21
N THR A 62 -8.24 15.36 -1.85
CA THR A 62 -7.97 14.86 -3.20
C THR A 62 -8.07 13.33 -3.27
N GLY A 63 -7.57 12.62 -2.26
CA GLY A 63 -7.67 11.16 -2.17
C GLY A 63 -9.11 10.68 -2.06
N THR A 64 -9.93 11.35 -1.25
CA THR A 64 -11.37 11.05 -1.14
C THR A 64 -12.08 11.25 -2.48
N LYS A 65 -11.82 12.37 -3.16
CA LYS A 65 -12.38 12.64 -4.50
C LYS A 65 -11.97 11.55 -5.48
N GLN A 66 -10.68 11.21 -5.51
CA GLN A 66 -10.16 10.17 -6.39
C GLN A 66 -10.89 8.84 -6.19
N VAL A 67 -10.95 8.34 -4.96
CA VAL A 67 -11.61 7.07 -4.64
C VAL A 67 -13.08 7.07 -5.05
N ILE A 68 -13.84 8.09 -4.65
CA ILE A 68 -15.26 8.15 -4.95
C ILE A 68 -15.46 8.20 -6.48
N LEU A 69 -14.74 9.06 -7.18
CA LEU A 69 -14.92 9.24 -8.62
C LEU A 69 -14.49 8.01 -9.45
N THR A 70 -13.50 7.26 -8.99
CA THR A 70 -12.99 6.07 -9.69
C THR A 70 -13.80 4.81 -9.38
N MET A 71 -14.29 4.65 -8.15
CA MET A 71 -15.05 3.48 -7.75
C MET A 71 -16.55 3.58 -8.06
N THR A 72 -17.15 4.77 -8.04
CA THR A 72 -18.60 4.87 -8.23
C THR A 72 -19.10 4.36 -9.58
N PRO A 73 -18.37 4.55 -10.71
CA PRO A 73 -18.74 3.89 -11.97
C PRO A 73 -18.85 2.36 -11.86
N LEU A 74 -18.02 1.72 -11.03
CA LEU A 74 -18.03 0.26 -10.83
C LEU A 74 -19.26 -0.24 -10.08
N PHE A 75 -19.83 0.64 -9.26
CA PHE A 75 -21.09 0.37 -8.58
C PHE A 75 -22.25 0.44 -9.56
N LYS A 76 -22.28 1.45 -10.42
CA LYS A 76 -23.38 1.68 -11.35
C LYS A 76 -23.43 0.72 -12.54
N LEU A 77 -22.27 0.41 -13.11
CA LEU A 77 -22.20 -0.37 -14.34
C LEU A 77 -22.35 -1.87 -14.03
N ASN A 78 -22.96 -2.61 -14.96
CA ASN A 78 -22.82 -4.06 -14.93
C ASN A 78 -21.37 -4.40 -15.32
N THR A 79 -20.57 -4.80 -14.34
CA THR A 79 -19.15 -5.11 -14.50
C THR A 79 -18.88 -6.59 -14.73
N ASP A 80 -19.93 -7.43 -14.75
CA ASP A 80 -19.79 -8.86 -15.03
C ASP A 80 -19.13 -9.07 -16.41
N GLU A 81 -18.07 -9.88 -16.44
CA GLU A 81 -17.30 -10.21 -17.67
C GLU A 81 -16.68 -8.99 -18.37
N SER A 82 -16.40 -7.92 -17.62
CA SER A 82 -15.76 -6.71 -18.15
C SER A 82 -14.25 -6.69 -17.89
N ILE A 83 -13.52 -5.91 -18.71
CA ILE A 83 -12.11 -5.56 -18.47
C ILE A 83 -12.08 -4.12 -17.97
N ILE A 84 -11.47 -3.90 -16.81
CA ILE A 84 -11.34 -2.60 -16.18
C ILE A 84 -9.86 -2.22 -16.11
N LEU A 85 -9.52 -1.06 -16.67
CA LEU A 85 -8.17 -0.50 -16.63
C LEU A 85 -8.16 0.65 -15.63
N VAL A 86 -7.28 0.57 -14.63
CA VAL A 86 -7.15 1.59 -13.59
C VAL A 86 -5.73 2.10 -13.57
N ASP A 87 -5.57 3.40 -13.78
CA ASP A 87 -4.28 4.07 -13.76
C ASP A 87 -4.08 4.81 -12.44
N GLU A 88 -2.93 4.61 -11.81
CA GLU A 88 -2.53 5.11 -10.49
C GLU A 88 -3.65 5.01 -9.42
N PRO A 89 -4.14 3.80 -9.09
CA PRO A 89 -5.14 3.61 -8.03
C PRO A 89 -4.71 4.22 -6.69
N GLU A 90 -3.41 4.34 -6.44
CA GLU A 90 -2.78 4.88 -5.23
C GLU A 90 -2.78 6.41 -5.11
N ARG A 91 -3.06 7.13 -6.20
CA ARG A 91 -2.76 8.57 -6.26
C ARG A 91 -3.51 9.34 -5.17
N SER A 92 -2.79 10.24 -4.50
CA SER A 92 -3.29 11.02 -3.35
C SER A 92 -3.77 10.19 -2.14
N LEU A 93 -3.46 8.89 -2.08
CA LEU A 93 -3.80 8.03 -0.94
C LEU A 93 -2.64 7.88 0.02
N TYR A 94 -2.95 7.79 1.31
CA TYR A 94 -1.96 7.48 2.33
C TYR A 94 -1.54 6.00 2.23
N PRO A 95 -0.29 5.65 2.59
CA PRO A 95 0.25 4.28 2.44
C PRO A 95 -0.63 3.15 2.97
N ASP A 96 -1.29 3.34 4.11
CA ASP A 96 -2.20 2.33 4.68
C ASP A 96 -3.34 1.98 3.72
N ILE A 97 -4.00 2.98 3.11
CA ILE A 97 -5.07 2.79 2.16
C ILE A 97 -4.54 2.15 0.86
N GLN A 98 -3.33 2.52 0.41
CA GLN A 98 -2.72 1.92 -0.78
C GLN A 98 -2.57 0.39 -0.64
N THR A 99 -2.31 -0.12 0.57
CA THR A 99 -2.18 -1.58 0.78
C THR A 99 -3.49 -2.34 0.65
N GLU A 100 -4.64 -1.65 0.74
CA GLU A 100 -5.95 -2.29 0.72
C GLU A 100 -6.80 -1.94 -0.51
N ILE A 101 -6.49 -0.84 -1.21
CA ILE A 101 -7.33 -0.29 -2.28
C ILE A 101 -7.62 -1.31 -3.40
N ILE A 102 -6.67 -2.21 -3.69
CA ILE A 102 -6.84 -3.26 -4.69
C ILE A 102 -7.95 -4.24 -4.29
N ASN A 103 -8.07 -4.57 -3.00
CA ASN A 103 -9.15 -5.42 -2.50
C ASN A 103 -10.51 -4.72 -2.60
N ASP A 104 -10.53 -3.39 -2.39
CA ASP A 104 -11.76 -2.60 -2.53
C ASP A 104 -12.24 -2.60 -3.99
N TYR A 105 -11.34 -2.41 -4.96
CA TYR A 105 -11.65 -2.52 -6.39
C TYR A 105 -12.16 -3.92 -6.78
N LYS A 106 -11.47 -4.98 -6.35
CA LYS A 106 -11.87 -6.36 -6.61
C LYS A 106 -13.23 -6.69 -5.98
N SER A 107 -13.53 -6.14 -4.80
CA SER A 107 -14.82 -6.33 -4.13
C SER A 107 -15.96 -5.58 -4.82
N ALA A 108 -15.67 -4.40 -5.38
CA ALA A 108 -16.64 -3.60 -6.14
C ALA A 108 -17.11 -4.29 -7.43
N ALA A 109 -16.19 -4.97 -8.14
CA ALA A 109 -16.48 -5.68 -9.38
C ALA A 109 -15.86 -7.10 -9.41
N PRO A 110 -16.39 -8.05 -8.63
CA PRO A 110 -15.74 -9.35 -8.39
C PRO A 110 -15.67 -10.28 -9.59
N LYS A 111 -16.43 -10.00 -10.66
CA LYS A 111 -16.42 -10.77 -11.91
C LYS A 111 -15.73 -10.04 -13.07
N ALA A 112 -15.11 -8.89 -12.80
CA ALA A 112 -14.35 -8.16 -13.79
C ALA A 112 -12.87 -8.57 -13.75
N GLN A 113 -12.21 -8.51 -14.90
CA GLN A 113 -10.75 -8.58 -14.99
C GLN A 113 -10.17 -7.18 -14.83
N PHE A 114 -9.27 -6.99 -13.86
CA PHE A 114 -8.61 -5.71 -13.64
C PHE A 114 -7.19 -5.71 -14.19
N PHE A 115 -6.78 -4.57 -14.75
CA PHE A 115 -5.38 -4.21 -14.98
C PHE A 115 -5.10 -2.89 -14.27
N PHE A 116 -4.06 -2.88 -13.43
CA PHE A 116 -3.62 -1.70 -12.71
C PHE A 116 -2.26 -1.25 -13.25
N ALA A 117 -2.15 0.03 -13.60
CA ALA A 117 -0.87 0.69 -13.84
C ALA A 117 -0.50 1.48 -12.58
N THR A 118 0.71 1.28 -12.06
CA THR A 118 1.12 1.85 -10.78
C THR A 118 2.63 2.11 -10.74
N HIS A 119 3.02 3.13 -9.99
CA HIS A 119 4.41 3.36 -9.59
C HIS A 119 4.63 3.02 -8.11
N SER A 120 3.59 2.56 -7.42
CA SER A 120 3.64 2.29 -5.98
C SER A 120 4.10 0.86 -5.70
N PRO A 121 5.19 0.67 -4.93
CA PRO A 121 5.54 -0.64 -4.41
C PRO A 121 4.45 -1.19 -3.48
N LEU A 122 3.65 -0.31 -2.87
CA LEU A 122 2.54 -0.66 -1.98
C LEU A 122 1.43 -1.40 -2.72
N ILE A 123 1.14 -0.95 -3.94
CA ILE A 123 0.18 -1.60 -4.82
C ILE A 123 0.78 -2.91 -5.35
N ALA A 124 2.05 -2.91 -5.76
CA ALA A 124 2.69 -4.09 -6.33
C ALA A 124 2.70 -5.30 -5.38
N SER A 125 2.78 -5.11 -4.06
CA SER A 125 2.71 -6.25 -3.12
C SER A 125 1.33 -6.86 -2.97
N ALA A 126 0.27 -6.26 -3.52
CA ALA A 126 -1.07 -6.83 -3.47
C ALA A 126 -1.27 -7.96 -4.51
N PHE A 127 -0.25 -8.22 -5.35
CA PHE A 127 -0.32 -9.13 -6.49
C PHE A 127 0.65 -10.29 -6.37
N GLU A 128 0.27 -11.41 -6.97
CA GLU A 128 1.14 -12.55 -7.19
C GLU A 128 2.25 -12.20 -8.20
N PRO A 129 3.43 -12.86 -8.14
CA PRO A 129 4.53 -12.63 -9.06
C PRO A 129 4.14 -12.68 -10.55
N TRP A 130 3.24 -13.59 -10.92
CA TRP A 130 2.82 -13.80 -12.30
C TRP A 130 1.77 -12.83 -12.81
N GLU A 131 1.13 -12.09 -11.89
CA GLU A 131 0.18 -11.02 -12.18
C GLU A 131 0.89 -9.69 -12.50
N ILE A 132 2.18 -9.58 -12.17
CA ILE A 132 2.96 -8.36 -12.35
C ILE A 132 3.66 -8.37 -13.71
N VAL A 133 3.45 -7.30 -14.47
CA VAL A 133 4.10 -7.04 -15.76
C VAL A 133 4.87 -5.73 -15.64
N GLU A 134 6.15 -5.82 -15.34
CA GLU A 134 7.01 -4.63 -15.32
C GLU A 134 7.53 -4.35 -16.74
N LEU A 135 7.46 -3.09 -17.14
CA LEU A 135 7.87 -2.60 -18.45
C LEU A 135 9.09 -1.68 -18.31
N LYS A 136 10.14 -1.95 -19.08
CA LYS A 136 11.38 -1.15 -19.10
C LYS A 136 11.74 -0.71 -20.50
N PHE A 137 12.51 0.37 -20.60
CA PHE A 137 13.15 0.78 -21.84
C PHE A 137 14.51 0.09 -22.00
N ASN A 138 14.80 -0.44 -23.18
CA ASN A 138 16.14 -0.88 -23.54
C ASN A 138 17.01 0.30 -24.00
N GLU A 139 18.30 0.05 -24.26
CA GLU A 139 19.24 1.08 -24.74
C GLU A 139 18.82 1.73 -26.06
N GLN A 140 17.99 1.06 -26.87
CA GLN A 140 17.43 1.60 -28.11
C GLN A 140 16.12 2.39 -27.91
N GLY A 141 15.65 2.55 -26.67
CA GLY A 141 14.40 3.24 -26.35
C GLY A 141 13.12 2.44 -26.66
N THR A 142 13.24 1.12 -26.87
CA THR A 142 12.08 0.23 -27.06
C THR A 142 11.65 -0.38 -25.73
N VAL A 143 10.34 -0.54 -25.54
CA VAL A 143 9.76 -1.14 -24.33
C VAL A 143 9.86 -2.66 -24.39
N TYR A 144 10.31 -3.28 -23.30
CA TYR A 144 10.29 -4.73 -23.08
C TYR A 144 9.74 -5.08 -21.70
N GLN A 145 9.26 -6.32 -21.55
CA GLN A 145 8.84 -6.86 -20.26
C GLN A 145 10.04 -7.46 -19.52
N GLU A 146 10.26 -7.03 -18.27
CA GLU A 146 11.24 -7.66 -17.39
C GLU A 146 10.76 -9.05 -16.95
N LYS A 147 11.68 -10.02 -16.92
CA LYS A 147 11.34 -11.42 -16.62
C LYS A 147 11.83 -11.83 -15.25
N TYR A 148 10.87 -12.04 -14.35
CA TYR A 148 11.10 -12.48 -12.97
C TYR A 148 11.03 -14.00 -12.75
N TYR A 149 11.16 -14.80 -13.82
CA TYR A 149 11.14 -16.26 -13.77
C TYR A 149 12.24 -16.88 -14.63
N LYS A 150 12.62 -18.12 -14.32
CA LYS A 150 13.60 -18.91 -15.10
C LYS A 150 12.90 -20.00 -15.90
N GLY A 151 13.30 -20.20 -17.15
CA GLY A 151 12.73 -21.24 -18.00
C GLY A 151 11.29 -20.92 -18.42
N GLU A 152 10.37 -21.83 -18.13
CA GLU A 152 8.96 -21.70 -18.50
C GLU A 152 8.21 -20.72 -17.58
N ARG A 153 7.16 -20.06 -18.10
CA ARG A 153 6.30 -19.17 -17.32
C ARG A 153 5.32 -19.99 -16.48
N HIS A 154 5.83 -20.59 -15.42
CA HIS A 154 5.09 -21.36 -14.42
C HIS A 154 5.16 -20.66 -13.06
N VAL A 155 4.12 -20.81 -12.23
CA VAL A 155 4.03 -20.17 -10.91
C VAL A 155 5.24 -20.49 -10.02
N ASP A 156 5.77 -21.70 -10.12
CA ASP A 156 6.94 -22.16 -9.32
C ASP A 156 8.29 -21.59 -9.78
N ASN A 157 8.34 -20.96 -10.96
CA ASN A 157 9.61 -20.52 -11.56
C ASN A 157 9.97 -19.07 -11.23
N TYR A 158 9.08 -18.34 -10.55
CA TYR A 158 9.29 -16.95 -10.15
C TYR A 158 10.26 -16.84 -8.97
N PHE A 159 11.25 -15.95 -9.08
CA PHE A 159 12.29 -15.76 -8.04
C PHE A 159 12.13 -14.47 -7.23
N ILE A 160 11.10 -13.68 -7.52
CA ILE A 160 10.70 -12.49 -6.76
C ILE A 160 9.21 -12.61 -6.47
N ASP A 161 8.84 -12.47 -5.20
CA ASP A 161 7.46 -12.38 -4.76
C ASP A 161 7.26 -11.14 -3.89
N PRO A 162 6.65 -10.06 -4.42
CA PRO A 162 6.47 -8.82 -3.69
C PRO A 162 5.71 -8.96 -2.37
N ARG A 163 4.86 -9.98 -2.20
CA ARG A 163 4.12 -10.20 -0.94
C ARG A 163 5.03 -10.58 0.22
N TYR A 164 6.20 -11.16 -0.07
CA TYR A 164 7.20 -11.54 0.93
C TYR A 164 8.29 -10.49 1.13
N LEU A 165 8.22 -9.38 0.42
CA LEU A 165 9.23 -8.33 0.45
C LEU A 165 8.75 -7.12 1.25
N ARG A 166 9.69 -6.48 1.93
CA ARG A 166 9.45 -5.13 2.45
C ARG A 166 9.37 -4.14 1.29
N TRP A 167 8.68 -3.03 1.53
CA TRP A 167 8.49 -1.96 0.54
C TRP A 167 9.78 -1.40 -0.05
N ASP A 168 10.84 -1.25 0.76
CA ASP A 168 12.15 -0.83 0.30
C ASP A 168 12.77 -1.84 -0.66
N VAL A 169 12.61 -3.14 -0.39
CA VAL A 169 13.13 -4.20 -1.25
C VAL A 169 12.36 -4.28 -2.56
N ILE A 170 11.05 -4.03 -2.54
CA ILE A 170 10.24 -3.92 -3.75
C ILE A 170 10.73 -2.74 -4.60
N LEU A 171 10.91 -1.56 -4.02
CA LEU A 171 11.47 -0.40 -4.72
C LEU A 171 12.83 -0.68 -5.36
N MET A 172 13.70 -1.38 -4.65
CA MET A 172 15.04 -1.69 -5.16
C MET A 172 15.05 -2.79 -6.21
N ARG A 173 14.26 -3.86 -6.04
CA ARG A 173 14.34 -5.07 -6.88
C ARG A 173 13.30 -5.13 -7.99
N VAL A 174 12.17 -4.47 -7.81
CA VAL A 174 11.05 -4.43 -8.79
C VAL A 174 11.03 -3.12 -9.54
N PHE A 175 11.50 -2.01 -8.94
CA PHE A 175 11.52 -0.69 -9.60
C PHE A 175 12.95 -0.19 -9.89
N ASP A 176 13.97 -1.05 -9.73
CA ASP A 176 15.38 -0.76 -10.03
C ASP A 176 15.93 0.55 -9.44
N LEU A 177 15.45 0.95 -8.25
CA LEU A 177 15.98 2.13 -7.56
C LEU A 177 17.37 1.82 -6.98
N GLY A 178 18.41 2.17 -7.74
CA GLY A 178 19.82 1.91 -7.41
C GLY A 178 20.43 2.75 -6.28
N ILE A 179 19.64 3.57 -5.58
CA ILE A 179 20.13 4.41 -4.47
C ILE A 179 19.26 4.15 -3.24
N GLU A 180 19.85 3.57 -2.19
CA GLU A 180 19.23 3.56 -0.87
C GLU A 180 19.07 5.02 -0.39
N GLY A 181 17.84 5.42 -0.07
CA GLY A 181 17.57 6.74 0.46
C GLY A 181 18.45 7.06 1.68
N ASN A 182 19.10 8.22 1.68
CA ASN A 182 19.94 8.73 2.78
C ASN A 182 21.22 7.90 3.10
N GLU A 183 21.74 7.13 2.14
CA GLU A 183 22.93 6.27 2.28
C GLU A 183 24.09 6.93 3.06
N LYS A 184 24.48 8.16 2.71
CA LYS A 184 25.61 8.86 3.36
C LYS A 184 25.41 9.08 4.87
N PHE A 185 24.22 9.51 5.28
CA PHE A 185 23.94 9.76 6.70
C PHE A 185 23.74 8.45 7.46
N ARG A 186 23.05 7.49 6.83
CA ARG A 186 22.79 6.16 7.39
C ARG A 186 24.10 5.40 7.61
N ASN A 187 25.00 5.36 6.64
CA ASN A 187 26.28 4.66 6.74
C ASN A 187 27.18 5.22 7.85
N ARG A 188 27.22 6.55 8.03
CA ARG A 188 27.97 7.18 9.14
C ARG A 188 27.40 6.78 10.48
N ALA A 189 26.08 6.79 10.62
CA ALA A 189 25.40 6.40 11.85
C ALA A 189 25.57 4.90 12.14
N LEU A 190 25.43 4.02 11.14
CA LEU A 190 25.71 2.59 11.26
C LEU A 190 27.15 2.30 11.68
N THR A 191 28.13 2.97 11.06
CA THR A 191 29.54 2.85 11.42
C THR A 191 29.77 3.25 12.88
N LYS A 192 29.12 4.32 13.35
CA LYS A 192 29.20 4.74 14.75
C LYS A 192 28.54 3.73 15.69
N ALA A 193 27.38 3.18 15.33
CA ALA A 193 26.69 2.16 16.11
C ALA A 193 27.53 0.88 16.26
N ALA A 194 28.10 0.37 15.15
CA ALA A 194 28.95 -0.81 15.15
C ALA A 194 30.24 -0.61 15.99
N ARG A 195 30.83 0.59 15.96
CA ARG A 195 31.97 0.93 16.82
C ARG A 195 31.59 0.91 18.30
N LEU A 196 30.45 1.50 18.66
CA LEU A 196 29.94 1.47 20.04
C LEU A 196 29.65 0.04 20.49
N GLU A 197 28.97 -0.76 19.66
CA GLU A 197 28.68 -2.17 19.91
C GLU A 197 29.97 -2.95 20.20
N THR A 198 31.00 -2.78 19.36
CA THR A 198 32.30 -3.45 19.55
C THR A 198 32.95 -3.11 20.89
N VAL A 199 32.92 -1.84 21.30
CA VAL A 199 33.50 -1.42 22.59
C VAL A 199 32.67 -1.94 23.76
N LEU A 200 31.33 -1.85 23.66
CA LEU A 200 30.41 -2.33 24.69
C LEU A 200 30.50 -3.85 24.88
N SER A 201 30.68 -4.62 23.80
CA SER A 201 30.90 -6.07 23.89
C SER A 201 32.18 -6.43 24.66
N LYS A 202 33.26 -5.65 24.49
CA LYS A 202 34.50 -5.85 25.27
C LYS A 202 34.30 -5.52 26.74
N LEU A 203 33.69 -4.36 27.04
CA LEU A 203 33.39 -3.95 28.41
C LEU A 203 32.46 -4.95 29.12
N ARG A 204 31.51 -5.55 28.39
CA ARG A 204 30.65 -6.63 28.91
C ARG A 204 31.45 -7.89 29.23
N ALA A 205 32.39 -8.30 28.38
CA ALA A 205 33.25 -9.45 28.64
C ALA A 205 34.19 -9.24 29.86
N GLU A 206 34.56 -7.98 30.12
CA GLU A 206 35.42 -7.59 31.24
C GLU A 206 34.64 -7.23 32.52
N ASN A 207 33.31 -7.37 32.54
CA ASN A 207 32.41 -6.97 33.64
C ASN A 207 32.51 -5.48 34.06
N GLN A 208 32.75 -4.58 33.11
CA GLN A 208 32.93 -3.13 33.33
C GLN A 208 31.71 -2.27 32.95
N MET A 209 30.54 -2.90 32.78
CA MET A 209 29.32 -2.23 32.32
C MET A 209 28.72 -1.24 33.35
N ASP A 210 29.07 -1.38 34.63
CA ASP A 210 28.57 -0.51 35.70
C ASP A 210 29.29 0.85 35.76
N THR A 211 30.32 1.06 34.94
CA THR A 211 31.01 2.34 34.87
C THR A 211 30.14 3.41 34.21
N PHE A 212 30.24 4.65 34.69
CA PHE A 212 29.50 5.79 34.14
C PHE A 212 29.75 5.97 32.63
N GLU A 213 30.98 5.74 32.17
CA GLU A 213 31.34 5.83 30.75
C GLU A 213 30.66 4.72 29.93
N ALA A 214 30.65 3.47 30.42
CA ALA A 214 29.95 2.37 29.76
C ALA A 214 28.45 2.62 29.68
N GLN A 215 27.82 3.11 30.75
CA GLN A 215 26.40 3.45 30.77
C GLN A 215 26.07 4.59 29.79
N LYS A 216 26.93 5.61 29.69
CA LYS A 216 26.77 6.70 28.72
C LYS A 216 26.91 6.19 27.27
N MET A 217 27.90 5.34 27.01
CA MET A 217 28.09 4.73 25.69
C MET A 217 26.92 3.81 25.29
N TRP A 218 26.36 3.08 26.26
CA TRP A 218 25.17 2.26 26.07
C TRP A 218 23.95 3.12 25.73
N ALA A 219 23.73 4.22 26.46
CA ALA A 219 22.65 5.16 26.16
C ALA A 219 22.80 5.79 24.76
N ASP A 220 24.02 6.17 24.37
CA ASP A 220 24.31 6.69 23.04
C ASP A 220 24.10 5.64 21.94
N TYR A 221 24.47 4.38 22.20
CA TYR A 221 24.21 3.24 21.31
C TYR A 221 22.71 3.02 21.13
N LEU A 222 21.95 2.91 22.22
CA LEU A 222 20.50 2.72 22.17
C LEU A 222 19.82 3.84 21.38
N LYS A 223 20.15 5.10 21.69
CA LYS A 223 19.61 6.26 20.98
C LYS A 223 19.89 6.20 19.47
N LEU A 224 21.08 5.72 19.08
CA LEU A 224 21.46 5.61 17.69
C LEU A 224 20.80 4.41 17.01
N ALA A 225 20.72 3.26 17.68
CA ALA A 225 20.06 2.06 17.21
C ALA A 225 18.55 2.29 16.97
N THR A 226 17.87 2.95 17.91
CA THR A 226 16.46 3.36 17.75
C THR A 226 16.27 4.23 16.52
N LYS A 227 17.10 5.26 16.34
CA LYS A 227 17.03 6.16 15.16
C LYS A 227 17.29 5.45 13.83
N LEU A 228 18.09 4.39 13.85
CA LEU A 228 18.44 3.62 12.66
C LEU A 228 17.43 2.52 12.32
N ALA A 229 16.45 2.28 13.20
CA ALA A 229 15.67 1.05 13.25
C ALA A 229 16.56 -0.20 13.20
N TRP A 230 17.68 -0.15 13.93
CA TRP A 230 18.71 -1.18 13.92
C TRP A 230 18.42 -2.23 15.00
N ARG A 231 18.05 -3.45 14.59
CA ARG A 231 17.78 -4.59 15.47
C ARG A 231 16.77 -4.28 16.59
N LEU A 232 15.65 -3.65 16.23
CA LEU A 232 14.55 -3.40 17.19
C LEU A 232 13.66 -4.63 17.42
N ASP A 233 13.68 -5.60 16.50
CA ASP A 233 12.78 -6.78 16.52
C ASP A 233 13.22 -7.90 17.50
N GLY A 234 14.03 -7.59 18.52
CA GLY A 234 14.64 -8.60 19.40
C GLY A 234 14.72 -8.23 20.88
N TYR A 235 14.04 -7.17 21.33
CA TYR A 235 14.00 -6.77 22.74
C TYR A 235 12.58 -6.33 23.18
N GLU A 236 11.56 -6.97 22.62
CA GLU A 236 10.24 -7.10 23.27
C GLU A 236 10.00 -8.58 23.59
N GLU A 237 10.91 -9.18 24.36
CA GLU A 237 10.63 -10.36 25.17
C GLU A 237 11.72 -10.44 26.27
N ASP A 238 11.24 -10.66 27.49
CA ASP A 238 11.86 -10.62 28.83
C ASP A 238 12.09 -9.26 29.51
#